data_AF-A0A2V8D3B5-F1
#
_entry.id   AF-A0A2V8D3B5-F1
#
_cell.length_a   1.000
_cell.length_b   1.000
_cell.length_c   1.000
_cell.angle_alpha   90.00
_cell.angle_beta   90.00
_cell.angle_gamma   90.00
#
_symmetry.space_group_name_H-M   'P 1'
#
loop_
_entity.id
_entity.type
_entity.pdbx_description
1 polymer ?
#
loop_
_entity_poly.entity_id
_entity_poly.type
_entity_poly.pdbx_seq_one_letter_code
_entity_poly.pdbx_strand_id
1 'polypeptide(L)'
;MRAKDHGVTPEFVQEVRRLGLSASTLDQFVRLRDHGVREAFVQELKAVGYDKVAVEDLIRLRDHGVTAAYVRELGAQGFKNVPIEDLVRTRDHGVSAEYVADMKDLGLKDLTLSQIVRLRDHGITPGFVNHA
;
A
#
# COMPACT_ATOMS: atom_id res chain seq x y z
N MET A 1 -27.53 -9.90 8.79
CA MET A 1 -26.50 -9.31 9.67
C MET A 1 -26.71 -7.81 9.74
N ARG A 2 -26.47 -7.17 10.90
CA ARG A 2 -26.69 -5.72 11.10
C ARG A 2 -25.33 -5.02 11.26
N ALA A 3 -25.15 -3.80 10.72
CA ALA A 3 -23.87 -3.07 10.75
C ALA A 3 -23.29 -2.81 12.16
N LYS A 4 -24.15 -2.76 13.17
CA LYS A 4 -23.74 -2.70 14.58
C LYS A 4 -23.00 -3.95 15.06
N ASP A 5 -23.26 -5.11 14.47
CA ASP A 5 -22.56 -6.36 14.75
C ASP A 5 -21.09 -6.31 14.26
N HIS A 6 -20.81 -5.42 13.30
CA HIS A 6 -19.48 -5.12 12.76
C HIS A 6 -18.80 -3.93 13.46
N GLY A 7 -19.42 -3.37 14.50
CA GLY A 7 -18.87 -2.23 15.23
C GLY A 7 -18.90 -0.91 14.44
N VAL A 8 -19.77 -0.78 13.44
CA VAL A 8 -20.05 0.50 12.79
C VAL A 8 -20.94 1.34 13.71
N THR A 9 -20.31 2.28 14.42
CA THR A 9 -21.00 3.22 15.32
C THR A 9 -21.16 4.61 14.67
N PRO A 10 -22.07 5.48 15.18
CA PRO A 10 -22.16 6.86 14.70
C PRO A 10 -20.83 7.63 14.77
N GLU A 11 -20.01 7.36 15.80
CA GLU A 11 -18.70 7.97 15.99
C GLU A 11 -17.74 7.56 14.87
N PHE A 12 -17.72 6.27 14.51
CA PHE A 12 -16.93 5.77 13.38
C PHE A 12 -17.37 6.39 12.04
N VAL A 13 -18.68 6.54 11.82
CA VAL A 13 -19.19 7.22 10.61
C VAL A 13 -18.72 8.69 10.56
N GLN A 14 -18.72 9.38 11.71
CA GLN A 14 -18.19 10.74 11.79
C GLN A 14 -16.68 10.80 11.56
N GLU A 15 -15.91 9.86 12.09
CA GLU A 15 -14.46 9.72 11.86
C GLU A 15 -14.15 9.59 10.37
N VAL A 16 -14.78 8.62 9.68
CA VAL A 16 -14.61 8.40 8.23
C VAL A 16 -14.94 9.67 7.43
N ARG A 17 -15.99 10.41 7.80
CA ARG A 17 -16.35 11.69 7.16
C ARG A 17 -15.32 12.79 7.43
N ARG A 18 -14.78 12.91 8.65
CA ARG A 18 -13.72 13.87 9.00
C ARG A 18 -12.43 13.59 8.25
N LEU A 19 -12.16 12.33 7.95
CA LEU A 19 -11.04 11.92 7.10
C LEU A 19 -11.26 12.28 5.62
N GLY A 20 -12.43 12.82 5.24
CA GLY A 20 -12.73 13.20 3.86
C GLY A 20 -12.93 12.00 2.94
N LEU A 21 -13.24 10.82 3.50
CA LEU A 21 -13.52 9.62 2.71
C LEU A 21 -14.96 9.66 2.21
N SER A 22 -15.14 9.41 0.92
CA SER A 22 -16.45 9.36 0.26
C SER A 22 -17.11 8.00 0.41
N ALA A 23 -17.39 7.59 1.66
CA ALA A 23 -18.21 6.41 1.96
C ALA A 23 -19.70 6.80 1.99
N SER A 24 -20.49 6.23 1.08
CA SER A 24 -21.90 6.60 0.86
C SER A 24 -22.87 5.50 1.27
N THR A 25 -22.41 4.25 1.37
CA THR A 25 -23.26 3.11 1.72
C THR A 25 -22.86 2.51 3.07
N LEU A 26 -23.82 1.91 3.77
CA LEU A 26 -23.56 1.19 5.02
C LEU A 26 -22.52 0.08 4.85
N ASP A 27 -22.56 -0.59 3.70
CA ASP A 27 -21.64 -1.66 3.33
C ASP A 27 -20.18 -1.18 3.27
N GLN A 28 -19.94 0.01 2.72
CA GLN A 28 -18.59 0.61 2.69
C GLN A 28 -18.04 0.88 4.10
N PHE A 29 -18.88 1.36 5.03
CA PHE A 29 -18.46 1.55 6.42
C PHE A 29 -18.15 0.21 7.10
N VAL A 30 -18.97 -0.82 6.86
CA VAL A 30 -18.74 -2.17 7.37
C VAL A 30 -17.41 -2.71 6.85
N ARG A 31 -17.16 -2.63 5.54
CA ARG A 31 -15.92 -3.11 4.92
C ARG A 31 -14.68 -2.36 5.44
N LEU A 32 -14.72 -1.03 5.55
CA LEU A 32 -13.63 -0.27 6.15
C LEU A 32 -13.28 -0.78 7.56
N ARG A 33 -14.31 -1.07 8.35
CA ARG A 33 -14.16 -1.54 9.73
C ARG A 33 -13.62 -2.97 9.80
N ASP A 34 -14.21 -3.89 9.04
CA ASP A 34 -13.86 -5.30 9.01
C ASP A 34 -12.43 -5.54 8.51
N HIS A 35 -12.00 -4.77 7.50
CA HIS A 35 -10.65 -4.82 6.94
C HIS A 35 -9.63 -3.98 7.73
N GLY A 36 -10.07 -3.35 8.84
CA GLY A 36 -9.18 -2.67 9.78
C GLY A 36 -8.53 -1.39 9.22
N VAL A 37 -9.22 -0.69 8.32
CA VAL A 37 -8.83 0.65 7.86
C VAL A 37 -9.11 1.65 8.99
N ARG A 38 -8.04 2.10 9.66
CA ARG A 38 -8.10 3.04 10.79
C ARG A 38 -7.71 4.45 10.37
N GLU A 39 -8.14 5.46 11.12
CA GLU A 39 -7.76 6.87 10.92
C GLU A 39 -6.24 7.06 10.71
N ALA A 40 -5.41 6.49 11.58
CA ALA A 40 -3.96 6.63 11.49
C ALA A 40 -3.42 6.17 10.12
N PHE A 41 -3.90 5.04 9.60
CA PHE A 41 -3.47 4.53 8.29
C PHE A 41 -3.85 5.50 7.16
N VAL A 42 -5.06 6.05 7.20
CA VAL A 42 -5.51 7.03 6.20
C VAL A 42 -4.66 8.30 6.28
N GLN A 43 -4.45 8.86 7.47
CA GLN A 43 -3.62 10.06 7.66
C GLN A 43 -2.17 9.85 7.22
N GLU A 44 -1.58 8.69 7.51
CA GLU A 44 -0.23 8.34 7.09
C GLU A 44 -0.11 8.25 5.56
N LEU A 45 -1.10 7.66 4.87
CA LEU A 45 -1.15 7.62 3.41
C LEU A 45 -1.25 9.03 2.80
N LYS A 46 -2.07 9.90 3.39
CA LYS A 46 -2.13 11.33 3.00
C LYS A 46 -0.77 11.99 3.11
N ALA A 47 -0.07 11.78 4.22
CA ALA A 47 1.25 12.35 4.46
C ALA A 47 2.33 11.90 3.45
N VAL A 48 2.12 10.79 2.75
CA VAL A 48 3.00 10.31 1.66
C VAL A 48 2.44 10.59 0.26
N GLY A 49 1.44 11.47 0.14
CA GLY A 49 0.92 12.00 -1.12
C GLY A 49 -0.34 11.31 -1.65
N TYR A 50 -0.93 10.39 -0.89
CA TYR A 50 -2.14 9.66 -1.28
C TYR A 50 -3.37 10.25 -0.58
N ASP A 51 -3.69 11.50 -0.92
CA ASP A 51 -4.76 12.28 -0.26
C ASP A 51 -6.18 11.88 -0.67
N LYS A 52 -6.33 11.40 -1.91
CA LYS A 52 -7.62 11.15 -2.58
C LYS A 52 -7.77 9.68 -2.97
N VAL A 53 -7.60 8.79 -2.00
CA VAL A 53 -7.75 7.35 -2.21
C VAL A 53 -9.22 6.96 -2.04
N ALA A 54 -9.73 6.16 -2.98
CA ALA A 54 -11.08 5.61 -2.87
C ALA A 54 -11.18 4.63 -1.70
N VAL A 55 -12.38 4.46 -1.15
CA VAL A 55 -12.63 3.54 -0.02
C VAL A 55 -12.15 2.11 -0.33
N GLU A 56 -12.48 1.60 -1.53
CA GLU A 56 -12.07 0.25 -1.93
C GLU A 56 -10.54 0.12 -2.10
N ASP A 57 -9.87 1.18 -2.54
CA ASP A 57 -8.41 1.19 -2.66
C ASP A 57 -7.72 1.23 -1.30
N LEU A 58 -8.29 1.92 -0.31
CA LEU A 58 -7.78 1.88 1.08
C LEU A 58 -7.88 0.48 1.67
N ILE A 59 -9.01 -0.20 1.45
CA ILE A 59 -9.22 -1.59 1.87
C ILE A 59 -8.19 -2.49 1.17
N ARG A 60 -8.03 -2.34 -0.15
CA ARG A 60 -7.04 -3.12 -0.93
C ARG A 60 -5.62 -2.90 -0.43
N LEU A 61 -5.18 -1.66 -0.24
CA LEU A 61 -3.85 -1.37 0.31
C LEU A 61 -3.65 -2.05 1.67
N ARG A 62 -4.68 -2.02 2.52
CA ARG A 62 -4.63 -2.61 3.86
C ARG A 62 -4.53 -4.14 3.82
N ASP A 63 -5.38 -4.78 3.02
CA ASP A 63 -5.44 -6.24 2.87
C ASP A 63 -4.13 -6.82 2.34
N HIS A 64 -3.50 -6.10 1.41
CA HIS A 64 -2.24 -6.51 0.78
C HIS A 64 -1.00 -6.04 1.55
N GLY A 65 -1.17 -5.45 2.75
CA GLY A 65 -0.06 -5.09 3.63
C GLY A 65 0.81 -3.93 3.14
N VAL A 66 0.25 -3.05 2.30
CA VAL A 66 0.91 -1.81 1.89
C VAL A 66 0.81 -0.80 3.03
N THR A 67 1.96 -0.28 3.47
CA THR A 67 2.06 0.71 4.56
C THR A 67 2.58 2.05 4.04
N ALA A 68 2.30 3.14 4.73
CA ALA A 68 2.88 4.44 4.38
C ALA A 68 4.42 4.46 4.51
N ALA A 69 4.98 3.66 5.42
CA ALA A 69 6.43 3.46 5.52
C ALA A 69 6.99 2.85 4.23
N TYR A 70 6.38 1.78 3.72
CA TYR A 70 6.78 1.15 2.47
C TYR A 70 6.73 2.12 1.28
N VAL A 71 5.65 2.90 1.17
CA VAL A 71 5.49 3.92 0.12
C VAL A 71 6.59 4.99 0.22
N ARG A 72 6.92 5.44 1.43
CA ARG A 72 7.99 6.42 1.66
C ARG A 72 9.36 5.87 1.27
N GLU A 73 9.65 4.63 1.64
CA GLU A 73 10.92 3.96 1.34
C GLU A 73 11.07 3.73 -0.17
N LEU A 74 10.02 3.27 -0.86
CA LEU A 74 10.02 3.23 -2.34
C LEU A 74 10.25 4.60 -2.97
N GLY A 75 9.63 5.65 -2.41
CA GLY A 75 9.86 7.04 -2.81
C GLY A 75 11.31 7.49 -2.64
N ALA A 76 12.00 7.04 -1.59
CA ALA A 76 13.43 7.27 -1.38
C ALA A 76 14.29 6.54 -2.43
N GLN A 77 13.81 5.41 -2.94
CA GLN A 77 14.37 4.72 -4.10
C GLN A 77 13.95 5.36 -5.44
N GLY A 78 13.35 6.55 -5.44
CA GLY A 78 12.98 7.28 -6.66
C GLY A 78 11.63 6.88 -7.27
N PHE A 79 10.90 5.93 -6.69
CA PHE A 79 9.55 5.57 -7.12
C PHE A 79 8.52 6.45 -6.40
N LYS A 80 8.27 7.64 -6.95
CA LYS A 80 7.27 8.59 -6.42
C LYS A 80 5.95 8.47 -7.18
N ASN A 81 4.83 8.74 -6.50
CA ASN A 81 3.48 8.73 -7.09
C ASN A 81 3.13 7.42 -7.80
N VAL A 82 3.53 6.29 -7.20
CA VAL A 82 3.28 4.96 -7.76
C VAL A 82 1.77 4.68 -7.77
N PRO A 83 1.20 4.16 -8.88
CA PRO A 83 -0.18 3.71 -8.89
C PRO A 83 -0.46 2.72 -7.75
N ILE A 84 -1.65 2.80 -7.15
CA ILE A 84 -2.03 1.91 -6.03
C ILE A 84 -1.96 0.43 -6.44
N GLU A 85 -2.37 0.12 -7.67
CA GLU A 85 -2.28 -1.22 -8.24
C GLU A 85 -0.84 -1.75 -8.27
N ASP A 86 0.13 -0.89 -8.58
CA ASP A 86 1.54 -1.24 -8.61
C ASP A 86 2.11 -1.42 -7.21
N LEU A 87 1.71 -0.59 -6.24
CA LEU A 87 2.11 -0.76 -4.83
C LEU A 87 1.62 -2.10 -4.26
N VAL A 88 0.38 -2.45 -4.58
CA VAL A 88 -0.21 -3.74 -4.18
C VAL A 88 0.55 -4.88 -4.84
N ARG A 89 0.78 -4.78 -6.15
CA ARG A 89 1.53 -5.79 -6.91
C ARG A 89 2.93 -6.00 -6.36
N THR A 90 3.69 -4.94 -6.11
CA THR A 90 5.06 -5.09 -5.58
C THR A 90 5.04 -5.77 -4.22
N ARG A 91 4.07 -5.45 -3.37
CA ARG A 91 3.93 -6.07 -2.05
C ARG A 91 3.55 -7.54 -2.13
N ASP A 92 2.60 -7.90 -2.98
CA ASP A 92 2.15 -9.29 -3.22
C ASP A 92 3.28 -10.19 -3.72
N HIS A 93 4.15 -9.65 -4.57
CA HIS A 93 5.32 -10.35 -5.10
C HIS A 93 6.55 -10.27 -4.17
N GLY A 94 6.39 -9.76 -2.95
CA GLY A 94 7.44 -9.74 -1.95
C GLY A 94 8.59 -8.76 -2.25
N VAL A 95 8.37 -7.76 -3.10
CA VAL A 95 9.34 -6.69 -3.35
C VAL A 95 9.36 -5.72 -2.17
N SER A 96 10.47 -5.71 -1.43
CA SER A 96 10.73 -4.75 -0.36
C SER A 96 11.53 -3.55 -0.87
N ALA A 97 11.53 -2.44 -0.13
CA ALA A 97 12.31 -1.27 -0.53
C ALA A 97 13.83 -1.53 -0.42
N GLU A 98 14.24 -2.40 0.50
CA GLU A 98 15.63 -2.88 0.62
C GLU A 98 16.04 -3.66 -0.63
N TYR A 99 15.19 -4.57 -1.12
CA TYR A 99 15.46 -5.31 -2.35
C TYR A 99 15.66 -4.37 -3.55
N VAL A 100 14.85 -3.32 -3.63
CA VAL A 100 15.00 -2.28 -4.66
C VAL A 100 16.36 -1.57 -4.54
N ALA A 101 16.76 -1.20 -3.31
CA ALA A 101 18.04 -0.56 -3.05
C ALA A 101 19.22 -1.47 -3.44
N ASP A 102 19.17 -2.74 -3.03
CA ASP A 102 20.22 -3.72 -3.34
C ASP A 102 20.41 -3.91 -4.85
N MET A 103 19.32 -3.96 -5.63
CA MET A 103 19.40 -4.07 -7.10
C MET A 103 20.08 -2.83 -7.71
N LYS A 104 19.84 -1.64 -7.16
CA LYS A 104 20.49 -0.40 -7.62
C LYS A 104 21.98 -0.37 -7.29
N ASP A 105 22.35 -0.87 -6.12
CA ASP A 105 23.75 -0.97 -5.68
C ASP A 105 24.56 -1.94 -6.56
N LEU A 106 23.90 -2.98 -7.08
CA LEU A 106 24.44 -3.90 -8.08
C LEU A 106 24.49 -3.31 -9.52
N GLY A 107 24.13 -2.04 -9.69
CA GLY A 107 24.20 -1.33 -10.96
C GLY A 107 22.93 -1.39 -11.80
N LEU A 108 21.86 -2.05 -11.35
CA LEU A 108 20.56 -2.11 -12.05
C LEU A 108 19.70 -0.87 -11.73
N LYS A 109 20.18 0.31 -12.13
CA LYS A 109 19.66 1.61 -11.66
C LYS A 109 18.38 2.09 -12.36
N ASP A 110 18.06 1.53 -13.53
CA ASP A 110 16.96 1.98 -14.40
C ASP A 110 15.83 0.93 -14.53
N LEU A 111 15.62 0.13 -13.49
CA LEU A 111 14.53 -0.85 -13.47
C LEU A 111 13.19 -0.19 -13.15
N THR A 112 12.16 -0.54 -13.92
CA THR A 112 10.76 -0.29 -13.55
C THR A 112 10.32 -1.23 -12.42
N LEU A 113 9.28 -0.86 -11.66
CA LEU A 113 8.72 -1.75 -10.63
C LEU A 113 8.29 -3.10 -11.20
N SER A 114 7.74 -3.13 -12.41
CA SER A 114 7.39 -4.37 -13.11
C SER A 114 8.61 -5.25 -13.40
N GLN A 115 9.75 -4.67 -13.78
CA GLN A 115 10.99 -5.44 -13.95
C GLN A 115 11.53 -5.94 -12.62
N ILE A 116 11.48 -5.13 -11.55
CA ILE A 116 11.89 -5.54 -10.20
C ILE A 116 11.04 -6.72 -9.71
N VAL A 117 9.72 -6.67 -9.92
CA VAL A 117 8.82 -7.80 -9.63
C VAL A 117 9.25 -9.06 -10.38
N ARG A 118 9.54 -8.96 -11.68
CA ARG A 118 10.00 -10.13 -12.46
C ARG A 118 11.31 -10.71 -11.92
N LEU A 119 12.28 -9.86 -11.56
CA LEU A 119 13.53 -10.34 -10.96
C LEU A 119 13.28 -11.08 -9.66
N ARG A 120 12.39 -10.53 -8.81
CA ARG A 120 11.99 -11.14 -7.55
C ARG A 120 11.29 -12.48 -7.74
N ASP A 121 10.36 -12.56 -8.69
CA ASP A 121 9.63 -13.78 -9.05
C ASP A 121 10.56 -14.88 -9.57
N HIS A 122 11.64 -14.50 -10.26
CA HIS A 122 12.67 -15.42 -10.73
C HIS A 122 13.74 -15.75 -9.68
N GLY A 123 13.57 -15.29 -8.44
CA GLY A 123 14.49 -15.60 -7.33
C GLY A 123 15.85 -14.91 -7.43
N ILE A 124 15.97 -13.85 -8.24
CA ILE A 124 17.21 -13.06 -8.31
C ILE A 124 17.38 -12.34 -6.99
N THR A 125 18.41 -12.71 -6.23
CA THR A 125 18.78 -12.09 -4.96
C THR A 125 20.07 -11.29 -5.13
N PRO A 126 20.36 -10.33 -4.24
CA PRO A 126 21.61 -9.57 -4.32
C PRO A 126 22.85 -10.47 -4.31
N GLY A 127 22.81 -11.57 -3.56
CA GLY A 127 23.89 -12.57 -3.52
C GLY A 127 24.07 -13.36 -4.83
N PHE A 128 23.07 -13.42 -5.70
CA PHE A 128 23.16 -14.11 -6.98
C PHE A 128 24.07 -13.36 -7.98
N VAL A 129 24.10 -12.03 -7.93
CA VAL A 129 24.85 -11.19 -8.89
C VAL A 129 26.36 -11.18 -8.59
N ASN A 130 26.77 -11.42 -7.34
CA ASN A 130 28.19 -11.45 -6.94
C ASN A 130 28.93 -12.76 -7.29
N HIS A 131 28.27 -13.70 -7.96
CA HIS A 131 28.85 -15.01 -8.31
C HIS A 131 28.78 -15.35 -9.82
N ALA A 132 28.60 -14.35 -10.68
CA ALA A 132 28.62 -14.50 -12.14
C ALA A 132 29.90 -13.89 -12.75
#